data_AF-A0AA44JTB1-F1
#
_entry.id   AF-A0AA44JTB1-F1
#
_cell.length_a   1.000
_cell.length_b   1.000
_cell.length_c   1.000
_cell.angle_alpha   90.00
_cell.angle_beta   90.00
_cell.angle_gamma   90.00
#
_symmetry.space_group_name_H-M   'P 1'
#
loop_
_entity.id
_entity.type
_entity.pdbx_description
1 polymer ?
#
loop_
_entity_poly.entity_id
_entity_poly.type
_entity_poly.pdbx_seq_one_letter_code
_entity_poly.pdbx_strand_id
1 'polypeptide(L)'
;MHKPLWSDDSSGFSLLEPALSQFDYTVLNGHEHTYYYEEKHGRDHIQLGTTGGDFTPADRGVHMDHILWVSFADKEPSFINIRLDGLVDKYGEDIYQQK
;
A
#
# COMPACT_ATOMS: atom_id res chain seq x y z
N MET A 1 -3.77 9.15 -3.09
CA MET A 1 -4.57 9.94 -2.12
C MET A 1 -4.17 9.53 -0.71
N HIS A 2 -4.33 10.34 0.33
CA HIS A 2 -3.97 9.84 1.68
C HIS A 2 -5.01 8.85 2.22
N LYS A 3 -6.30 9.25 2.22
CA LYS A 3 -7.42 8.41 2.64
C LYS A 3 -7.90 7.49 1.52
N PRO A 4 -8.52 6.34 1.85
CA PRO A 4 -9.06 5.40 0.87
C PRO A 4 -10.39 5.90 0.27
N LEU A 5 -10.32 6.95 -0.57
CA LEU A 5 -11.53 7.58 -1.10
C LEU A 5 -12.42 6.61 -1.88
N TRP A 6 -11.84 5.63 -2.57
CA TRP A 6 -12.62 4.68 -3.37
C TRP A 6 -13.50 3.72 -2.53
N SER A 7 -13.22 3.58 -1.23
CA SER A 7 -14.04 2.78 -0.30
C SER A 7 -14.97 3.65 0.57
N ASP A 8 -15.03 4.95 0.30
CA ASP A 8 -15.95 5.88 0.95
C ASP A 8 -16.89 6.46 -0.10
N ASP A 9 -18.15 6.01 -0.08
CA ASP A 9 -19.19 6.45 -1.01
C ASP A 9 -19.45 7.97 -0.93
N SER A 10 -19.12 8.60 0.19
CA SER A 10 -19.28 10.05 0.37
C SER A 10 -18.12 10.88 -0.20
N SER A 11 -17.02 10.24 -0.61
CA SER A 11 -15.83 10.92 -1.13
C SER A 11 -16.01 11.54 -2.51
N GLY A 12 -17.04 11.10 -3.25
CA GLY A 12 -17.24 11.44 -4.66
C GLY A 12 -16.28 10.74 -5.62
N PHE A 13 -15.44 9.81 -5.16
CA PHE A 13 -14.50 9.10 -6.03
C PHE A 13 -15.19 8.34 -7.16
N SER A 14 -16.36 7.76 -6.90
CA SER A 14 -17.17 7.08 -7.92
C SER A 14 -17.59 7.97 -9.08
N LEU A 15 -17.62 9.30 -8.90
CA LEU A 15 -17.88 10.27 -9.97
C LEU A 15 -16.63 10.54 -10.84
N LEU A 16 -15.44 10.30 -10.30
CA LEU A 16 -14.17 10.43 -11.00
C LEU A 16 -13.82 9.17 -11.80
N GLU A 17 -14.21 7.99 -11.32
CA GLU A 17 -13.92 6.70 -11.97
C GLU A 17 -14.29 6.66 -13.48
N PRO A 18 -15.46 7.18 -13.92
CA PRO A 18 -15.79 7.25 -15.35
C PRO A 18 -14.83 8.12 -16.16
N ALA A 19 -14.40 9.26 -15.62
CA ALA A 19 -13.48 10.17 -16.32
C ALA A 19 -12.07 9.57 -16.45
N LEU A 20 -11.68 8.74 -15.48
CA LEU A 20 -10.39 8.04 -15.47
C LEU A 20 -10.39 6.78 -16.35
N SER A 21 -11.56 6.24 -16.71
CA SER A 21 -11.68 4.96 -17.42
C SER A 21 -10.89 4.88 -18.73
N GLN A 22 -10.68 6.02 -19.39
CA GLN A 22 -9.90 6.14 -20.63
C GLN A 22 -8.37 6.05 -20.45
N PHE A 23 -7.90 6.04 -19.20
CA PHE A 23 -6.47 5.98 -18.86
C PHE A 23 -6.17 4.68 -18.11
N ASP A 24 -4.95 4.18 -18.27
CA ASP A 24 -4.42 3.16 -17.39
C ASP A 24 -3.91 3.82 -16.10
N TYR A 25 -4.45 3.40 -14.97
CA TYR A 25 -4.14 3.96 -13.66
C TYR A 25 -4.18 2.91 -12.55
N THR A 26 -3.43 3.21 -11.50
CA THR A 26 -3.41 2.51 -10.22
C THR A 26 -3.75 3.51 -9.12
N VAL A 27 -4.62 3.14 -8.19
CA VAL A 27 -4.97 3.97 -7.03
C VAL A 27 -4.10 3.58 -5.85
N LEU A 28 -3.38 4.54 -5.28
CA LEU A 28 -2.54 4.35 -4.09
C LEU A 28 -3.02 5.22 -2.92
N ASN A 29 -3.00 4.68 -1.70
CA ASN A 29 -3.24 5.43 -0.45
C ASN A 29 -2.59 4.82 0.79
N GLY A 30 -2.79 5.47 1.95
CA GLY A 30 -2.46 4.94 3.28
C GLY A 30 -3.64 5.10 4.25
N HIS A 31 -3.43 5.83 5.34
CA HIS A 31 -4.41 6.14 6.40
C HIS A 31 -4.74 4.99 7.36
N GLU A 32 -5.01 3.79 6.85
CA GLU A 32 -5.53 2.67 7.66
C GLU A 32 -4.47 1.81 8.35
N HIS A 33 -3.18 2.11 8.12
CA HIS A 33 -2.03 1.41 8.74
C HIS A 33 -2.07 -0.12 8.54
N THR A 34 -2.68 -0.55 7.44
CA THR A 34 -2.78 -1.93 6.97
C THR A 34 -2.62 -1.95 5.46
N TYR A 35 -1.83 -2.89 4.97
CA TYR A 35 -1.75 -3.15 3.55
C TYR A 35 -3.01 -3.84 3.06
N TYR A 36 -3.59 -3.36 1.97
CA TYR A 36 -4.75 -3.99 1.35
C TYR A 36 -4.68 -3.82 -0.17
N TYR A 37 -5.11 -4.83 -0.90
CA TYR A 37 -5.17 -4.83 -2.35
C TYR A 37 -6.54 -5.30 -2.80
N GLU A 38 -7.13 -4.57 -3.76
CA GLU A 38 -8.26 -5.05 -4.53
C GLU A 38 -8.19 -4.57 -5.98
N GLU A 39 -8.77 -5.36 -6.88
CA GLU A 39 -9.02 -4.94 -8.25
C GLU A 39 -10.47 -4.45 -8.35
N LYS A 40 -10.67 -3.23 -8.83
CA LYS A 40 -11.99 -2.64 -9.06
C LYS A 40 -12.03 -2.04 -10.46
N HIS A 41 -13.04 -2.40 -11.25
CA HIS A 41 -13.18 -1.96 -12.63
C HIS A 41 -11.94 -2.24 -13.53
N GLY A 42 -11.23 -3.35 -13.25
CA GLY A 42 -9.99 -3.70 -13.96
C GLY A 42 -8.80 -2.80 -13.61
N ARG A 43 -8.84 -2.12 -12.46
CA ARG A 43 -7.80 -1.19 -11.99
C ARG A 43 -7.35 -1.57 -10.58
N ASP A 44 -6.04 -1.56 -10.38
CA ASP A 44 -5.43 -1.87 -9.10
C ASP A 44 -5.68 -0.76 -8.08
N HIS A 45 -6.18 -1.13 -6.91
CA HIS A 45 -6.31 -0.27 -5.74
C HIS A 45 -5.43 -0.84 -4.62
N ILE A 46 -4.35 -0.13 -4.30
CA ILE A 46 -3.34 -0.57 -3.33
C ILE A 46 -3.29 0.42 -2.16
N GLN A 47 -3.69 -0.08 -1.00
CA GLN A 47 -3.50 0.58 0.29
C GLN A 47 -2.20 0.13 0.91
N LEU A 48 -1.36 1.10 1.26
CA LEU A 48 -0.08 0.89 1.92
C LEU A 48 -0.26 0.66 3.42
N GLY A 49 0.55 -0.25 3.94
CA GLY A 49 0.73 -0.46 5.37
C GLY A 49 1.60 0.63 5.99
N THR A 50 2.30 0.29 7.06
CA THR A 50 3.18 1.23 7.78
C THR A 50 4.63 1.10 7.29
N THR A 51 5.48 1.99 7.79
CA THR A 51 6.94 1.94 7.61
C THR A 51 7.60 2.27 8.95
N GLY A 52 7.36 1.42 9.95
CA GLY A 52 7.79 1.56 11.36
C GLY A 52 6.82 2.36 12.24
N GLY A 53 5.56 2.50 11.82
CA GLY A 53 4.54 3.27 12.54
C GLY A 53 3.59 2.39 13.37
N ASP A 54 2.72 3.01 14.15
CA ASP A 54 1.72 2.27 14.94
C ASP A 54 0.72 1.54 14.05
N PHE A 55 0.35 0.33 14.44
CA PHE A 55 -0.79 -0.36 13.86
C PHE A 55 -2.08 0.08 14.53
N THR A 56 -3.09 0.42 13.73
CA THR A 56 -4.44 0.70 14.21
C THR A 56 -5.31 -0.56 14.11
N PRO A 57 -6.32 -0.73 14.98
CA PRO A 57 -7.30 -1.81 14.81
C PRO A 57 -7.95 -1.69 13.43
N ALA A 58 -7.94 -2.78 12.67
CA ALA A 58 -8.50 -2.83 11.33
C ALA A 58 -9.35 -4.10 11.17
N ASP A 59 -10.45 -3.97 10.42
CA ASP A 59 -11.34 -5.06 10.04
C ASP A 59 -10.93 -5.71 8.70
N ARG A 60 -10.02 -5.08 7.96
CA ARG A 60 -9.46 -5.55 6.69
C ARG A 60 -7.97 -5.25 6.55
N GLY A 61 -7.33 -5.94 5.61
CA GLY A 61 -5.91 -5.75 5.28
C GLY A 61 -4.95 -6.51 6.18
N VAL A 62 -3.66 -6.26 5.98
CA VAL A 62 -2.55 -6.95 6.64
C VAL A 62 -1.63 -5.92 7.28
N HIS A 63 -1.34 -6.08 8.57
CA HIS A 63 -0.30 -5.29 9.23
C HIS A 63 1.06 -5.70 8.68
N MET A 64 1.74 -4.76 8.04
CA MET A 64 3.14 -4.91 7.72
C MET A 64 3.81 -3.56 7.67
N ASP A 65 5.03 -3.53 8.19
CA ASP A 65 5.99 -2.51 7.82
C ASP A 65 6.58 -2.89 6.49
N HIS A 66 6.49 -1.99 5.52
CA HIS A 66 6.92 -2.29 4.17
C HIS A 66 7.28 -1.03 3.38
N ILE A 67 7.89 -1.28 2.23
CA ILE A 67 8.05 -0.34 1.13
C ILE A 67 7.39 -0.99 -0.09
N LEU A 68 6.48 -0.29 -0.76
CA LEU A 68 6.04 -0.68 -2.09
C LEU A 68 7.04 -0.15 -3.12
N TRP A 69 7.82 -1.05 -3.70
CA TRP A 69 8.72 -0.76 -4.79
C TRP A 69 7.96 -0.76 -6.11
N VAL A 70 7.94 0.38 -6.78
CA VAL A 70 7.32 0.54 -8.11
C VAL A 70 8.42 0.73 -9.13
N SER A 71 8.47 -0.13 -10.13
CA SER A 71 9.38 0.02 -11.28
C SER A 71 8.57 0.12 -12.57
N PHE A 72 9.12 0.77 -13.59
CA PHE A 72 8.45 0.97 -14.87
C PHE A 72 9.30 0.35 -15.98
N ALA A 73 8.73 -0.58 -16.73
CA ALA A 73 9.35 -1.18 -17.92
C ALA A 73 8.28 -1.32 -19.01
N ASP A 74 8.66 -1.06 -20.27
CA ASP A 74 7.80 -1.27 -21.45
C ASP A 74 6.35 -0.75 -21.34
N LYS A 75 6.20 0.42 -20.69
CA LYS A 75 4.95 1.18 -20.47
C LYS A 75 4.03 0.70 -19.34
N GLU A 76 4.40 -0.34 -18.60
CA GLU A 76 3.62 -0.83 -17.45
C GLU A 76 4.42 -0.73 -16.14
N PRO A 77 3.78 -0.31 -15.03
CA PRO A 77 4.39 -0.41 -13.71
C PRO A 77 4.38 -1.86 -13.22
N SER A 78 5.45 -2.27 -12.54
CA SER A 78 5.47 -3.45 -11.68
C SER A 78 5.56 -3.05 -10.21
N PHE A 79 4.89 -3.81 -9.35
CA PHE A 79 4.72 -3.50 -7.94
C PHE A 79 5.25 -4.65 -7.09
N ILE A 80 6.20 -4.36 -6.21
CA ILE A 80 6.83 -5.34 -5.33
C ILE A 80 6.83 -4.80 -3.91
N ASN A 81 6.28 -5.55 -2.96
CA ASN A 81 6.37 -5.18 -1.54
C ASN A 81 7.69 -5.70 -0.95
N ILE A 82 8.53 -4.79 -0.50
CA ILE A 82 9.69 -5.07 0.33
C ILE A 82 9.24 -4.96 1.78
N ARG A 83 9.06 -6.08 2.47
CA ARG A 83 8.72 -6.08 3.89
C ARG A 83 9.93 -5.64 4.73
N LEU A 84 9.68 -4.75 5.67
CA LEU A 84 10.66 -4.22 6.61
C LEU A 84 10.62 -5.02 7.91
N ASP A 85 11.05 -6.26 7.81
CA ASP A 85 11.07 -7.15 8.96
C ASP A 85 12.43 -7.12 9.70
N GLY A 86 13.44 -6.44 9.14
CA GLY A 86 14.80 -6.29 9.70
C GLY A 86 15.48 -7.62 10.06
N LEU A 87 16.72 -7.58 10.57
CA LEU A 87 17.30 -8.73 11.29
C LEU A 87 17.97 -8.26 12.56
N VAL A 88 17.27 -7.52 13.45
CA VAL A 88 17.73 -6.88 14.71
C VAL A 88 17.99 -7.81 15.92
N ASP A 89 18.89 -7.42 16.83
CA ASP A 89 19.25 -8.04 18.12
C ASP A 89 18.49 -7.40 19.28
N LYS A 90 18.79 -7.86 20.49
CA LYS A 90 17.95 -7.68 21.68
C LYS A 90 17.93 -6.28 22.28
N TYR A 91 18.73 -5.34 21.78
CA TYR A 91 18.53 -3.91 22.08
C TYR A 91 17.80 -3.20 20.93
N GLY A 92 17.36 -3.98 19.94
CA GLY A 92 16.94 -3.54 18.63
C GLY A 92 18.06 -3.53 17.58
N GLU A 93 19.12 -4.38 17.65
CA GLU A 93 20.32 -4.23 16.77
C GLU A 93 20.81 -5.42 15.92
N ASP A 94 20.87 -5.37 14.60
CA ASP A 94 21.08 -6.55 13.73
C ASP A 94 21.92 -7.81 14.17
N ILE A 95 21.31 -9.01 14.21
CA ILE A 95 21.90 -10.32 14.58
C ILE A 95 22.90 -10.90 13.57
N TYR A 96 22.97 -10.41 12.34
CA TYR A 96 24.09 -10.75 11.44
C TYR A 96 25.36 -9.92 11.74
N GLN A 97 25.34 -9.07 12.77
CA GLN A 97 26.49 -8.31 13.30
C GLN A 97 27.15 -8.95 14.53
N GLN A 98 26.67 -10.11 15.00
CA GLN A 98 27.26 -10.79 16.16
C GLN A 98 28.45 -11.68 15.73
N LYS A 99 29.66 -11.09 15.74
CA LYS A 99 30.94 -11.85 15.86
C LYS A 99 31.26 -12.08 17.33
#